data_AF-A0A419GEY8-F1
#
_entry.id   AF-A0A419GEY8-F1
#
_cell.length_a   1.000
_cell.length_b   1.000
_cell.length_c   1.000
_cell.angle_alpha   90.00
_cell.angle_beta   90.00
_cell.angle_gamma   90.00
#
_symmetry.space_group_name_H-M   'P 1'
#
loop_
_entity.id
_entity.type
_entity.pdbx_description
1 polymer ?
#
loop_
_entity_poly.entity_id
_entity_poly.type
_entity_poly.pdbx_seq_one_letter_code
_entity_poly.pdbx_strand_id
1 'polypeptide(L)'
;MKKSQNNQGMSLLGLVIVVLIIAILGTAVFLWVDPAARVGGAKDQKREQDVLSISNAIADYVNDHQGALPVLGSVTTAKKTLCTVQGGSNITCGADTLPCLRIADEEFYDKYLWQLPIDPNKSANTDTGYYLQKDVNGKLVVGACSTYGSTAVTKITSVKVNCSAYGGGHCWYLGSSTNEDCDNVCADNGLVCIEKASYGSDVSSGGSGFCALNRALGGESVCGSGCTLTTTDSPGNYDGSSSCIYREYPLDCSQKDSNYFNLCPCQ
;
A
#
# COMPACT_ATOMS: atom_id res chain seq x y z
N MET A 1 -2.96 75.32 21.41
CA MET A 1 -3.83 74.89 20.29
C MET A 1 -4.40 73.51 20.65
N LYS A 2 -5.70 73.42 20.98
CA LYS A 2 -6.36 72.13 21.30
C LYS A 2 -7.24 71.73 20.11
N LYS A 3 -6.84 70.68 19.41
CA LYS A 3 -7.56 70.08 18.27
C LYS A 3 -8.79 69.36 18.82
N SER A 4 -9.98 69.91 18.62
CA SER A 4 -11.25 69.27 19.00
C SER A 4 -11.45 68.03 18.11
N GLN A 5 -11.49 66.86 18.73
CA GLN A 5 -11.81 65.59 18.07
C GLN A 5 -13.33 65.57 17.87
N ASN A 6 -13.77 65.71 16.62
CA ASN A 6 -15.18 65.70 16.25
C ASN A 6 -15.71 64.26 16.27
N ASN A 7 -16.08 63.76 17.45
CA ASN A 7 -16.73 62.45 17.59
C ASN A 7 -18.19 62.57 17.14
N GLN A 8 -18.42 62.45 15.84
CA GLN A 8 -19.76 62.28 15.29
C GLN A 8 -20.26 60.87 15.62
N GLY A 9 -21.26 60.78 16.50
CA GLY A 9 -21.96 59.53 16.79
C GLY A 9 -22.72 59.03 15.56
N MET A 10 -22.71 57.72 15.34
CA MET A 10 -23.44 57.07 14.25
C MET A 10 -24.94 57.32 14.43
N SER A 11 -25.64 57.81 13.39
CA SER A 11 -27.09 58.01 13.46
C SER A 11 -27.81 56.67 13.50
N LEU A 12 -28.98 56.62 14.15
CA LEU A 12 -29.80 55.41 14.24
C LEU A 12 -30.20 54.90 12.84
N LEU A 13 -30.43 55.81 11.89
CA LEU A 13 -30.65 55.51 10.47
C LEU A 13 -29.39 54.95 9.79
N GLY A 14 -28.22 55.50 10.11
CA GLY A 14 -26.94 55.03 9.59
C GLY A 14 -26.66 53.57 9.97
N LEU A 15 -26.97 53.19 11.21
CA LEU A 15 -26.84 51.80 11.66
C LEU A 15 -27.72 50.84 10.85
N VAL A 16 -28.97 51.21 10.56
CA VAL A 16 -29.90 50.39 9.77
C VAL A 16 -29.40 50.19 8.35
N ILE A 17 -28.87 51.24 7.71
CA ILE A 17 -28.29 51.16 6.36
C ILE A 17 -27.08 50.22 6.36
N VAL A 18 -26.22 50.28 7.37
CA VAL A 18 -25.04 49.40 7.47
C VAL A 18 -25.45 47.93 7.58
N VAL A 19 -26.43 47.60 8.43
CA VAL A 19 -26.91 46.22 8.56
C VAL A 19 -27.53 45.71 7.26
N LEU A 20 -28.28 46.55 6.54
CA LEU A 20 -28.84 46.20 5.23
C LEU A 20 -27.75 45.92 4.20
N ILE A 21 -26.70 46.76 4.14
CA ILE A 21 -25.57 46.55 3.24
C ILE A 21 -24.83 45.25 3.57
N ILE A 22 -24.58 44.98 4.87
CA ILE A 22 -23.94 43.73 5.31
C ILE A 22 -24.80 42.52 4.95
N ALA A 23 -26.13 42.60 5.10
CA ALA A 23 -27.03 41.51 4.72
C ALA A 23 -26.95 41.20 3.22
N ILE A 24 -26.97 42.23 2.37
CA ILE A 24 -26.85 42.06 0.91
C ILE A 24 -25.47 41.49 0.55
N LEU A 25 -24.38 42.06 1.07
CA LEU A 25 -23.02 41.56 0.82
C LEU A 25 -22.84 40.12 1.31
N GLY A 26 -23.41 39.78 2.47
CA GLY A 26 -23.40 38.42 3.01
C GLY A 26 -24.03 37.42 2.05
N THR A 27 -25.22 37.73 1.51
CA THR A 27 -25.87 36.85 0.52
C THR A 27 -25.06 36.70 -0.77
N ALA A 28 -24.46 37.78 -1.27
CA ALA A 28 -23.63 37.74 -2.47
C ALA A 28 -22.39 36.84 -2.31
N VAL A 29 -21.72 36.88 -1.16
CA VAL A 29 -20.52 36.05 -0.90
C VAL A 29 -20.86 34.55 -0.90
N PHE A 30 -22.03 34.16 -0.40
CA PHE A 30 -22.48 32.75 -0.42
C PHE A 30 -22.71 32.20 -1.82
N LEU A 31 -23.02 33.07 -2.81
CA LEU A 31 -23.17 32.64 -4.21
C LEU A 31 -21.84 32.33 -4.91
N TRP A 32 -20.72 32.85 -4.40
CA TRP A 32 -19.40 32.70 -5.01
C TRP A 32 -18.56 31.55 -4.45
N VAL A 33 -18.94 31.01 -3.29
CA VAL A 33 -18.23 29.89 -2.66
C VAL A 33 -18.92 28.60 -3.05
N ASP A 34 -18.28 27.79 -3.90
CA ASP A 34 -18.71 26.42 -4.14
C ASP A 34 -18.41 25.55 -2.90
N PRO A 35 -19.41 25.13 -2.12
CA PRO A 35 -19.19 24.32 -0.93
C PRO A 35 -18.62 22.95 -1.28
N ALA A 36 -18.97 22.41 -2.45
CA ALA A 36 -18.47 21.13 -2.92
C ALA A 36 -16.96 21.23 -3.21
N ALA A 37 -16.51 22.34 -3.81
CA ALA A 37 -15.08 22.58 -4.04
C ALA A 37 -14.27 22.68 -2.76
N ARG A 38 -14.81 23.32 -1.73
CA ARG A 38 -14.13 23.42 -0.43
C ARG A 38 -14.00 22.07 0.27
N VAL A 39 -15.08 21.28 0.28
CA VAL A 39 -15.07 19.94 0.87
C VAL A 39 -14.14 19.02 0.08
N GLY A 40 -14.19 19.08 -1.25
CA GLY A 40 -13.29 18.34 -2.13
C GLY A 40 -11.82 18.64 -1.87
N GLY A 41 -11.45 19.92 -1.82
CA GLY A 41 -10.08 20.34 -1.52
C GLY A 41 -9.61 19.90 -0.13
N ALA A 42 -10.49 19.96 0.89
CA ALA A 42 -10.16 19.47 2.23
C ALA A 42 -9.90 17.95 2.26
N LYS A 43 -10.65 17.17 1.47
CA LYS A 43 -10.42 15.72 1.34
C LYS A 43 -9.09 15.42 0.65
N ASP A 44 -8.72 16.17 -0.38
CA ASP A 44 -7.43 15.99 -1.06
C ASP A 44 -6.25 16.38 -0.17
N GLN A 45 -6.37 17.45 0.62
CA GLN A 45 -5.36 17.79 1.63
C GLN A 45 -5.17 16.67 2.65
N LYS A 46 -6.26 16.01 3.07
CA LYS A 46 -6.16 14.83 3.93
C LYS A 46 -5.47 13.67 3.21
N ARG A 47 -5.78 13.41 1.94
CA ARG A 47 -5.09 12.37 1.15
C ARG A 47 -3.60 12.65 1.00
N GLU A 48 -3.20 13.90 0.81
CA GLU A 48 -1.79 14.29 0.72
C GLU A 48 -1.04 13.98 2.02
N GLN A 49 -1.65 14.30 3.17
CA GLN A 49 -1.10 13.97 4.49
C GLN A 49 -1.03 12.45 4.70
N ASP A 50 -2.10 11.73 4.37
CA ASP A 50 -2.18 10.28 4.51
C ASP A 50 -1.13 9.58 3.61
N VAL A 51 -0.98 10.01 2.35
CA VAL A 51 0.05 9.51 1.42
C VAL A 51 1.46 9.80 1.94
N LEU A 52 1.70 10.97 2.53
CA LEU A 52 2.98 11.32 3.13
C LEU A 52 3.29 10.42 4.34
N SER A 53 2.32 10.20 5.22
CA SER A 53 2.46 9.30 6.37
C SER A 53 2.78 7.86 5.95
N ILE A 54 2.04 7.31 4.98
CA ILE A 54 2.33 5.97 4.43
C ILE A 54 3.75 5.93 3.82
N SER A 55 4.11 6.95 3.03
CA SER A 55 5.41 7.01 2.36
C SER A 55 6.58 7.03 3.34
N ASN A 56 6.47 7.83 4.41
CA ASN A 56 7.51 7.94 5.43
C ASN A 56 7.62 6.63 6.23
N ALA A 57 6.48 6.06 6.66
CA ALA A 57 6.48 4.80 7.40
C ALA A 57 7.11 3.65 6.61
N ILE A 58 6.79 3.52 5.32
CA ILE A 58 7.43 2.50 4.46
C ILE A 58 8.93 2.79 4.29
N ALA A 59 9.33 4.05 4.13
CA ALA A 59 10.75 4.40 4.00
C ALA A 59 11.55 4.06 5.26
N ASP A 60 11.00 4.36 6.43
CA ASP A 60 11.63 4.04 7.71
C ASP A 60 11.71 2.51 7.93
N TYR A 61 10.64 1.78 7.60
CA TYR A 61 10.66 0.30 7.63
C TYR A 61 11.77 -0.27 6.73
N VAL A 62 11.85 0.20 5.48
CA VAL A 62 12.81 -0.27 4.48
C VAL A 62 14.26 -0.02 4.92
N ASN A 63 14.51 1.11 5.59
CA ASN A 63 15.84 1.43 6.13
C ASN A 63 16.28 0.43 7.19
N ASP A 64 15.34 -0.03 8.03
CA ASP A 64 15.62 -0.99 9.09
C ASP A 64 15.66 -2.45 8.58
N HIS A 65 15.00 -2.74 7.45
CA HIS A 65 14.84 -4.10 6.89
C HIS A 65 15.62 -4.32 5.59
N GLN A 66 16.80 -3.69 5.46
CA GLN A 66 17.75 -3.90 4.35
C GLN A 66 17.14 -3.79 2.94
N GLY A 67 16.17 -2.90 2.76
CA GLY A 67 15.53 -2.71 1.45
C GLY A 67 14.21 -3.46 1.26
N ALA A 68 13.84 -4.37 2.16
CA ALA A 68 12.59 -5.12 2.05
C ALA A 68 11.37 -4.24 2.38
N LEU A 69 10.30 -4.37 1.58
CA LEU A 69 9.03 -3.71 1.84
C LEU A 69 8.19 -4.51 2.86
N PRO A 70 7.35 -3.84 3.66
CA PRO A 70 6.48 -4.50 4.65
C PRO A 70 5.23 -5.14 4.03
N VAL A 71 5.21 -5.30 2.71
CA VAL A 71 4.03 -5.78 1.97
C VAL A 71 4.13 -7.27 1.70
N LEU A 72 2.98 -7.90 1.50
CA LEU A 72 2.88 -9.28 1.07
C LEU A 72 2.49 -9.35 -0.41
N GLY A 73 3.45 -9.71 -1.24
CA GLY A 73 3.30 -9.86 -2.69
C GLY A 73 4.18 -8.90 -3.50
N SER A 74 3.85 -8.74 -4.78
CA SER A 74 4.64 -7.99 -5.76
C SER A 74 4.11 -6.57 -5.96
N VAL A 75 5.01 -5.59 -5.96
CA VAL A 75 4.72 -4.20 -6.34
C VAL A 75 5.05 -4.01 -7.83
N THR A 76 4.03 -3.67 -8.60
CA THR A 76 4.07 -3.57 -10.07
C THR A 76 4.05 -2.13 -10.55
N THR A 77 4.18 -1.91 -11.86
CA THR A 77 3.99 -0.58 -12.48
C THR A 77 2.53 -0.13 -12.49
N ALA A 78 1.59 -1.08 -12.48
CA ALA A 78 0.17 -0.82 -12.28
C ALA A 78 -0.17 -0.63 -10.80
N LYS A 79 -1.25 0.13 -10.52
CA LYS A 79 -1.68 0.46 -9.16
C LYS A 79 -2.24 -0.76 -8.44
N LYS A 80 -1.69 -1.07 -7.27
CA LYS A 80 -2.25 -2.08 -6.35
C LYS A 80 -2.70 -1.42 -5.06
N THR A 81 -4.00 -1.47 -4.79
CA THR A 81 -4.61 -0.84 -3.61
C THR A 81 -4.17 -1.56 -2.33
N LEU A 82 -3.97 -0.80 -1.25
CA LEU A 82 -3.69 -1.33 0.08
C LEU A 82 -4.97 -1.82 0.74
N CYS A 83 -4.94 -3.02 1.31
CA CYS A 83 -6.07 -3.64 1.99
C CYS A 83 -5.73 -4.10 3.40
N THR A 84 -6.77 -4.15 4.23
CA THR A 84 -6.69 -4.61 5.63
C THR A 84 -6.61 -6.13 5.71
N VAL A 85 -7.24 -6.85 4.77
CA VAL A 85 -7.20 -8.31 4.68
C VAL A 85 -6.79 -8.68 3.27
N GLN A 86 -5.83 -9.60 3.14
CA GLN A 86 -5.43 -10.09 1.83
C GLN A 86 -6.46 -11.11 1.33
N GLY A 87 -7.31 -10.68 0.40
CA GLY A 87 -8.26 -11.53 -0.31
C GLY A 87 -7.98 -11.46 -1.81
N GLY A 88 -8.25 -12.53 -2.55
CA GLY A 88 -8.07 -12.59 -4.02
C GLY A 88 -9.05 -11.73 -4.82
N SER A 89 -9.73 -10.76 -4.18
CA SER A 89 -10.65 -9.87 -4.86
C SER A 89 -9.87 -8.74 -5.52
N ASN A 90 -10.14 -8.52 -6.80
CA ASN A 90 -9.53 -7.40 -7.53
C ASN A 90 -10.20 -6.09 -7.12
N ILE A 91 -9.38 -5.09 -6.83
CA ILE A 91 -9.81 -3.75 -6.42
C ILE A 91 -9.46 -2.78 -7.53
N THR A 92 -10.46 -2.01 -7.97
CA THR A 92 -10.26 -0.99 -9.00
C THR A 92 -9.71 0.30 -8.39
N CYS A 93 -8.63 0.80 -8.98
CA CYS A 93 -7.97 2.05 -8.60
C CYS A 93 -7.66 2.86 -9.86
N GLY A 94 -8.57 3.76 -10.25
CA GLY A 94 -8.47 4.44 -11.55
C GLY A 94 -8.72 3.46 -12.70
N ALA A 95 -7.73 3.28 -13.58
CA ALA A 95 -7.82 2.38 -14.73
C ALA A 95 -7.35 0.94 -14.43
N ASP A 96 -6.69 0.72 -13.28
CA ASP A 96 -6.13 -0.58 -12.91
C ASP A 96 -7.12 -1.35 -12.05
N THR A 97 -7.22 -2.67 -12.26
CA THR A 97 -8.02 -3.58 -11.44
C THR A 97 -7.19 -4.82 -11.14
N LEU A 98 -6.61 -4.85 -9.95
CA LEU A 98 -5.63 -5.86 -9.51
C LEU A 98 -5.94 -6.29 -8.07
N PRO A 99 -5.41 -7.43 -7.59
CA PRO A 99 -5.49 -7.79 -6.20
C PRO A 99 -4.82 -6.74 -5.33
N CYS A 100 -5.39 -6.57 -4.16
CA CYS A 100 -4.85 -5.67 -3.17
C CYS A 100 -3.54 -6.19 -2.58
N LEU A 101 -2.71 -5.26 -2.13
CA LEU A 101 -1.53 -5.52 -1.33
C LEU A 101 -1.88 -5.33 0.14
N ARG A 102 -1.51 -6.29 0.97
CA ARG A 102 -1.59 -6.15 2.42
C ARG A 102 -0.21 -5.79 2.96
N ILE A 103 -0.16 -4.87 3.91
CA ILE A 103 0.99 -4.73 4.80
C ILE A 103 0.84 -5.83 5.86
N ALA A 104 1.73 -6.82 5.83
CA ALA A 104 1.60 -8.06 6.59
C ALA A 104 2.83 -8.26 7.47
N ASP A 105 3.17 -7.21 8.21
CA ASP A 105 4.23 -7.21 9.21
C ASP A 105 3.72 -6.47 10.45
N GLU A 106 3.66 -7.16 11.59
CA GLU A 106 3.18 -6.56 12.84
C GLU A 106 4.13 -5.46 13.33
N GLU A 107 5.45 -5.60 13.10
CA GLU A 107 6.43 -4.57 13.48
C GLU A 107 6.15 -3.27 12.72
N PHE A 108 5.63 -3.36 11.49
CA PHE A 108 5.24 -2.18 10.73
C PHE A 108 4.24 -1.31 11.53
N TYR A 109 3.22 -1.96 12.09
CA TYR A 109 2.16 -1.28 12.80
C TYR A 109 2.58 -0.81 14.19
N ASP A 110 3.45 -1.57 14.87
CA ASP A 110 3.91 -1.22 16.21
C ASP A 110 4.90 -0.05 16.22
N LYS A 111 5.76 0.04 15.20
CA LYS A 111 6.92 0.95 15.22
C LYS A 111 6.81 2.14 14.26
N TYR A 112 6.23 1.95 13.07
CA TYR A 112 6.30 2.94 12.01
C TYR A 112 4.96 3.62 11.74
N LEU A 113 3.85 2.88 11.82
CA LEU A 113 2.53 3.43 11.61
C LEU A 113 1.43 2.58 12.25
N TRP A 114 0.86 3.07 13.37
CA TRP A 114 -0.19 2.38 14.15
C TRP A 114 -1.32 1.76 13.32
N GLN A 115 -1.78 2.47 12.29
CA GLN A 115 -2.81 1.96 11.38
C GLN A 115 -2.72 2.67 10.02
N LEU A 116 -3.14 1.96 8.97
CA LEU A 116 -3.27 2.58 7.66
C LEU A 116 -4.41 3.61 7.67
N PRO A 117 -4.20 4.83 7.15
CA PRO A 117 -5.29 5.78 6.96
C PRO A 117 -6.26 5.26 5.91
N ILE A 118 -7.52 5.68 6.02
CA ILE A 118 -8.60 5.32 5.09
C ILE A 118 -9.05 6.59 4.36
N ASP A 119 -9.19 6.50 3.04
CA ASP A 119 -9.63 7.58 2.17
C ASP A 119 -10.98 8.15 2.67
N PRO A 120 -11.15 9.48 2.78
CA PRO A 120 -12.38 10.12 3.29
C PRO A 120 -13.67 9.79 2.54
N ASN A 121 -13.60 9.23 1.33
CA ASN A 121 -14.75 8.80 0.54
C ASN A 121 -15.12 7.33 0.76
N LYS A 122 -14.31 6.56 1.47
CA LYS A 122 -14.59 5.14 1.75
C LYS A 122 -15.57 5.02 2.92
N SER A 123 -16.56 4.16 2.74
CA SER A 123 -17.56 3.80 3.75
C SER A 123 -17.37 2.38 4.30
N ALA A 124 -16.52 1.57 3.67
CA ALA A 124 -16.18 0.21 4.08
C ALA A 124 -14.66 0.08 4.24
N ASN A 125 -14.23 -0.75 5.19
CA ASN A 125 -12.82 -0.94 5.55
C ASN A 125 -12.18 -2.14 4.82
N THR A 126 -12.71 -2.53 3.65
CA THR A 126 -12.15 -3.61 2.83
C THR A 126 -10.82 -3.21 2.21
N ASP A 127 -10.69 -1.92 1.87
CA ASP A 127 -9.47 -1.32 1.35
C ASP A 127 -9.34 0.13 1.83
N THR A 128 -8.13 0.66 1.75
CA THR A 128 -7.83 1.99 2.28
C THR A 128 -8.12 3.11 1.28
N GLY A 129 -8.32 2.80 0.00
CA GLY A 129 -8.36 3.78 -1.08
C GLY A 129 -6.99 4.37 -1.47
N TYR A 130 -5.91 3.90 -0.84
CA TYR A 130 -4.53 4.23 -1.19
C TYR A 130 -3.87 3.06 -1.92
N TYR A 131 -2.87 3.32 -2.76
CA TYR A 131 -2.20 2.31 -3.57
C TYR A 131 -0.68 2.44 -3.54
N LEU A 132 -0.02 1.34 -3.90
CA LEU A 132 1.39 1.28 -4.20
C LEU A 132 1.60 0.90 -5.67
N GLN A 133 2.62 1.49 -6.28
CA GLN A 133 3.14 1.09 -7.59
C GLN A 133 4.64 1.41 -7.63
N LYS A 134 5.36 0.93 -8.64
CA LYS A 134 6.72 1.39 -8.95
C LYS A 134 6.76 2.24 -10.20
N ASP A 135 7.60 3.26 -10.21
CA ASP A 135 7.85 4.07 -11.40
C ASP A 135 8.77 3.34 -12.39
N VAL A 136 9.03 3.97 -13.54
CA VAL A 136 9.93 3.45 -14.59
C VAL A 136 11.38 3.29 -14.12
N ASN A 137 11.78 3.97 -13.05
CA ASN A 137 13.11 3.88 -12.44
C ASN A 137 13.15 2.87 -11.27
N GLY A 138 12.05 2.15 -11.03
CA GLY A 138 11.91 1.21 -9.93
C GLY A 138 11.72 1.87 -8.56
N LYS A 139 11.41 3.17 -8.48
CA LYS A 139 11.10 3.84 -7.22
C LYS A 139 9.66 3.56 -6.80
N LEU A 140 9.45 3.33 -5.51
CA LEU A 140 8.12 3.15 -4.95
C LEU A 140 7.34 4.48 -5.03
N VAL A 141 6.11 4.39 -5.50
CA VAL A 141 5.14 5.48 -5.56
C VAL A 141 3.93 5.10 -4.72
N VAL A 142 3.57 6.00 -3.80
CA VAL A 142 2.37 5.91 -2.99
C VAL A 142 1.36 6.91 -3.53
N GLY A 143 0.07 6.56 -3.59
CA GLY A 143 -0.95 7.51 -4.06
C GLY A 143 -2.36 7.17 -3.61
N ALA A 144 -3.30 8.07 -3.90
CA ALA A 144 -4.72 7.89 -3.65
C ALA A 144 -5.47 7.48 -4.94
N CYS A 145 -6.42 6.55 -4.83
CA CYS A 145 -7.22 6.09 -5.97
C CYS A 145 -8.24 7.13 -6.45
N SER A 146 -8.66 8.05 -5.57
CA SER A 146 -9.63 9.10 -5.89
C SER A 146 -9.08 10.47 -5.51
N THR A 147 -9.41 11.49 -6.30
CA THR A 147 -9.02 12.89 -6.06
C THR A 147 -10.11 13.85 -6.49
N TYR A 148 -10.06 15.08 -5.99
CA TYR A 148 -10.93 16.17 -6.40
C TYR A 148 -10.25 17.02 -7.50
N GLY A 149 -10.98 17.36 -8.56
CA GLY A 149 -10.47 18.27 -9.60
C GLY A 149 -9.40 17.67 -10.54
N SER A 150 -9.31 16.34 -10.64
CA SER A 150 -8.42 15.60 -11.56
C SER A 150 -6.91 15.75 -11.31
N THR A 151 -6.49 16.41 -10.23
CA THR A 151 -5.08 16.43 -9.81
C THR A 151 -4.77 15.13 -9.09
N ALA A 152 -3.73 14.40 -9.54
CA ALA A 152 -3.33 13.16 -8.89
C ALA A 152 -2.61 13.44 -7.55
N VAL A 153 -3.07 12.81 -6.47
CA VAL A 153 -2.41 12.88 -5.16
C VAL A 153 -1.47 11.68 -5.05
N THR A 154 -0.18 11.91 -5.34
CA THR A 154 0.85 10.87 -5.37
C THR A 154 2.18 11.38 -4.82
N LYS A 155 2.99 10.46 -4.28
CA LYS A 155 4.33 10.71 -3.76
C LYS A 155 5.28 9.64 -4.27
N ILE A 156 6.30 10.07 -5.02
CA ILE A 156 7.45 9.22 -5.36
C ILE A 156 8.40 9.24 -4.16
N THR A 157 8.76 8.06 -3.67
CA THR A 157 9.66 7.88 -2.52
C THR A 157 11.11 7.67 -3.00
N SER A 158 12.06 7.71 -2.07
CA SER A 158 13.46 7.32 -2.33
C SER A 158 13.66 5.80 -2.30
N VAL A 159 12.65 5.03 -1.86
CA VAL A 159 12.69 3.57 -1.77
C VAL A 159 12.69 2.96 -3.17
N LYS A 160 13.58 2.00 -3.41
CA LYS A 160 13.60 1.21 -4.64
C LYS A 160 12.88 -0.13 -4.42
N VAL A 161 12.04 -0.49 -5.38
CA VAL A 161 11.41 -1.80 -5.51
C VAL A 161 12.35 -2.67 -6.34
N ASN A 162 13.17 -3.47 -5.66
CA ASN A 162 14.23 -4.32 -6.24
C ASN A 162 13.87 -5.81 -6.28
N CYS A 163 12.92 -6.26 -5.46
CA CYS A 163 12.56 -7.66 -5.35
C CYS A 163 11.33 -8.03 -6.17
N SER A 164 11.24 -9.30 -6.57
CA SER A 164 10.11 -9.83 -7.36
C SER A 164 8.82 -9.85 -6.53
N ALA A 165 8.91 -10.26 -5.27
CA ALA A 165 7.88 -10.07 -4.27
C ALA A 165 8.50 -9.87 -2.87
N TYR A 166 7.65 -9.47 -1.93
CA TYR A 166 8.01 -9.22 -0.54
C TYR A 166 7.09 -10.01 0.39
N GLY A 167 7.58 -10.31 1.59
CA GLY A 167 6.80 -10.93 2.65
C GLY A 167 7.65 -11.19 3.89
N GLY A 168 7.12 -10.88 5.08
CA GLY A 168 7.83 -11.08 6.35
C GLY A 168 9.18 -10.39 6.42
N GLY A 169 9.31 -9.18 5.87
CA GLY A 169 10.58 -8.45 5.87
C GLY A 169 11.69 -9.00 4.96
N HIS A 170 11.37 -9.94 4.07
CA HIS A 170 12.33 -10.53 3.15
C HIS A 170 11.91 -10.37 1.69
N CYS A 171 12.88 -10.50 0.78
CA CYS A 171 12.66 -10.56 -0.64
C CYS A 171 12.43 -12.00 -1.10
N TRP A 172 11.52 -12.17 -2.05
CA TRP A 172 11.08 -13.48 -2.50
C TRP A 172 11.21 -13.62 -4.01
N TYR A 173 11.77 -14.76 -4.41
CA TYR A 173 12.05 -15.11 -5.80
C TYR A 173 11.52 -16.50 -6.10
N LEU A 174 11.02 -16.70 -7.32
CA LEU A 174 10.59 -18.00 -7.80
C LEU A 174 11.72 -18.61 -8.63
N GLY A 175 12.00 -19.90 -8.40
CA GLY A 175 12.93 -20.66 -9.22
C GLY A 175 12.55 -20.63 -10.71
N SER A 176 13.56 -20.70 -11.55
CA SER A 176 13.42 -20.68 -13.01
C SER A 176 13.12 -22.07 -13.59
N SER A 177 13.39 -23.12 -12.81
CA SER A 177 13.16 -24.51 -13.19
C SER A 177 12.65 -25.35 -12.01
N THR A 178 11.98 -26.46 -12.32
CA THR A 178 11.77 -27.51 -11.33
C THR A 178 13.11 -28.22 -11.09
N ASN A 179 13.42 -28.59 -9.85
CA ASN A 179 14.72 -29.11 -9.38
C ASN A 179 15.82 -28.06 -9.12
N GLU A 180 15.46 -26.83 -8.81
CA GLU A 180 16.40 -25.77 -8.42
C GLU A 180 16.32 -25.48 -6.91
N ASP A 181 17.45 -25.48 -6.22
CA ASP A 181 17.52 -25.10 -4.80
C ASP A 181 17.56 -23.58 -4.60
N CYS A 182 17.20 -23.12 -3.40
CA CYS A 182 17.09 -21.69 -3.14
C CYS A 182 18.43 -20.97 -3.04
N ASP A 183 19.52 -21.68 -2.74
CA ASP A 183 20.87 -21.10 -2.78
C ASP A 183 21.19 -20.60 -4.19
N ASN A 184 20.90 -21.41 -5.22
CA ASN A 184 21.08 -21.02 -6.61
C ASN A 184 20.13 -19.89 -7.04
N VAL A 185 18.83 -19.98 -6.69
CA VAL A 185 17.85 -18.92 -7.01
C VAL A 185 18.25 -17.56 -6.45
N CYS A 186 18.72 -17.53 -5.20
CA CYS A 186 19.16 -16.28 -4.57
C CYS A 186 20.48 -15.79 -5.18
N ALA A 187 21.43 -16.68 -5.45
CA ALA A 187 22.71 -16.34 -6.06
C ALA A 187 22.55 -15.70 -7.45
N ASP A 188 21.59 -16.17 -8.25
CA ASP A 188 21.25 -15.59 -9.56
C ASP A 188 20.74 -14.14 -9.45
N ASN A 189 20.18 -13.76 -8.30
CA ASN A 189 19.74 -12.40 -8.00
C ASN A 189 20.81 -11.58 -7.25
N GLY A 190 22.01 -12.15 -7.04
CA GLY A 190 23.10 -11.52 -6.29
C GLY A 190 22.83 -11.43 -4.79
N LEU A 191 22.00 -12.31 -4.25
CA LEU A 191 21.56 -12.36 -2.86
C LEU A 191 21.88 -13.72 -2.24
N VAL A 192 21.72 -13.85 -0.92
CA VAL A 192 21.94 -15.10 -0.19
C VAL A 192 20.60 -15.64 0.30
N CYS A 193 20.42 -16.95 0.24
CA CYS A 193 19.21 -17.58 0.78
C CYS A 193 19.18 -17.51 2.31
N ILE A 194 17.98 -17.27 2.85
CA ILE A 194 17.76 -17.17 4.28
C ILE A 194 17.19 -18.49 4.79
N GLU A 195 18.01 -19.26 5.50
CA GLU A 195 17.52 -20.45 6.17
C GLU A 195 16.47 -20.09 7.22
N LYS A 196 15.43 -20.92 7.31
CA LYS A 196 14.37 -20.82 8.33
C LYS A 196 13.65 -19.48 8.34
N ALA A 197 13.69 -18.73 7.22
CA ALA A 197 12.97 -17.48 7.09
C ALA A 197 11.51 -17.69 7.50
N SER A 198 11.08 -16.94 8.51
CA SER A 198 9.68 -16.88 8.89
C SER A 198 8.98 -15.85 8.02
N TYR A 199 7.85 -16.26 7.49
CA TYR A 199 6.89 -15.37 6.89
C TYR A 199 6.20 -14.68 8.09
N GLY A 200 6.11 -13.34 8.09
CA GLY A 200 5.74 -12.54 9.28
C GLY A 200 4.56 -13.08 10.10
N SER A 201 4.47 -12.68 11.37
CA SER A 201 3.50 -13.21 12.35
C SER A 201 2.04 -13.25 11.85
N ASP A 202 1.66 -12.33 10.98
CA ASP A 202 0.34 -12.19 10.36
C ASP A 202 -0.06 -13.27 9.31
N VAL A 203 0.87 -14.13 8.89
CA VAL A 203 0.58 -15.26 7.96
C VAL A 203 0.74 -16.63 8.58
N SER A 204 1.04 -16.68 9.89
CA SER A 204 1.19 -17.91 10.66
C SER A 204 -0.13 -18.60 11.00
N SER A 205 -1.28 -17.92 10.82
CA SER A 205 -2.60 -18.55 10.97
C SER A 205 -3.12 -19.07 9.62
N GLY A 206 -2.69 -20.27 9.21
CA GLY A 206 -3.39 -21.08 8.22
C GLY A 206 -2.96 -20.96 6.75
N GLY A 207 -1.71 -20.60 6.45
CA GLY A 207 -1.13 -20.79 5.11
C GLY A 207 -1.56 -19.85 4.00
N SER A 208 -2.33 -18.81 4.34
CA SER A 208 -2.81 -17.79 3.39
C SER A 208 -1.66 -16.95 2.80
N GLY A 209 -0.58 -16.73 3.56
CA GLY A 209 0.54 -15.90 3.12
C GLY A 209 1.37 -16.52 2.01
N PHE A 210 1.73 -17.79 2.15
CA PHE A 210 2.34 -18.56 1.08
C PHE A 210 1.46 -18.60 -0.16
N CYS A 211 0.15 -18.70 0.03
CA CYS A 211 -0.78 -18.70 -1.08
C CYS A 211 -0.79 -17.35 -1.81
N ALA A 212 -0.78 -16.26 -1.06
CA ALA A 212 -0.70 -14.93 -1.63
C ALA A 212 0.64 -14.68 -2.36
N LEU A 213 1.74 -15.16 -1.80
CA LEU A 213 3.06 -15.01 -2.38
C LEU A 213 3.23 -15.86 -3.66
N ASN A 214 2.77 -17.11 -3.64
CA ASN A 214 2.69 -17.95 -4.84
C ASN A 214 1.84 -17.30 -5.93
N ARG A 215 0.67 -16.73 -5.60
CA ARG A 215 -0.13 -15.97 -6.59
C ARG A 215 0.58 -14.73 -7.10
N ALA A 216 1.34 -14.05 -6.25
CA ALA A 216 2.06 -12.83 -6.62
C ALA A 216 3.22 -13.08 -7.60
N LEU A 217 3.80 -14.29 -7.59
CA LEU A 217 4.97 -14.67 -8.39
C LEU A 217 4.65 -15.65 -9.53
N GLY A 218 3.82 -16.65 -9.28
CA GLY A 218 3.33 -17.59 -10.28
C GLY A 218 2.14 -17.06 -11.11
N GLY A 219 1.49 -15.98 -10.64
CA GLY A 219 0.31 -15.40 -11.26
C GLY A 219 -0.99 -15.78 -10.56
N GLU A 220 -2.04 -14.96 -10.69
CA GLU A 220 -3.26 -15.13 -9.89
C GLU A 220 -4.07 -16.37 -10.24
N SER A 221 -4.02 -16.81 -11.49
CA SER A 221 -4.67 -18.03 -11.98
C SER A 221 -3.98 -19.33 -11.54
N VAL A 222 -2.76 -19.22 -11.00
CA VAL A 222 -1.90 -20.36 -10.70
C VAL A 222 -2.23 -21.06 -9.37
N CYS A 223 -2.85 -20.36 -8.41
CA CYS A 223 -3.35 -21.00 -7.18
C CYS A 223 -4.89 -21.00 -7.10
N GLY A 224 -5.57 -21.13 -8.24
CA GLY A 224 -7.03 -21.05 -8.33
C GLY A 224 -7.78 -22.14 -7.55
N SER A 225 -7.15 -23.31 -7.35
CA SER A 225 -7.69 -24.40 -6.51
C SER A 225 -7.39 -24.22 -5.02
N GLY A 226 -6.68 -23.15 -4.65
CA GLY A 226 -6.22 -22.87 -3.29
C GLY A 226 -4.79 -23.36 -3.04
N CYS A 227 -4.39 -23.31 -1.77
CA CYS A 227 -3.07 -23.77 -1.35
C CYS A 227 -3.18 -24.88 -0.32
N THR A 228 -2.44 -25.97 -0.53
CA THR A 228 -2.52 -27.17 0.30
C THR A 228 -1.22 -27.36 1.10
N LEU A 229 -1.35 -27.75 2.37
CA LEU A 229 -0.21 -28.09 3.21
C LEU A 229 0.40 -29.42 2.74
N THR A 230 1.73 -29.48 2.60
CA THR A 230 2.47 -30.73 2.29
C THR A 230 3.42 -31.12 3.41
N THR A 231 3.75 -32.42 3.49
CA THR A 231 4.73 -32.99 4.43
C THR A 231 6.14 -33.13 3.84
N THR A 232 6.35 -32.79 2.57
CA THR A 232 7.68 -32.86 1.91
C THR A 232 8.54 -31.63 2.22
N ASP A 233 9.86 -31.82 2.26
CA ASP A 233 10.88 -30.81 2.64
C ASP A 233 11.12 -29.77 1.53
N SER A 234 10.10 -29.05 1.09
CA SER A 234 10.30 -28.05 0.04
C SER A 234 9.55 -26.75 0.37
N PRO A 235 10.07 -25.56 -0.01
CA PRO A 235 9.49 -24.24 0.24
C PRO A 235 8.03 -24.09 -0.23
N GLY A 236 7.49 -22.86 -0.22
CA GLY A 236 6.29 -22.58 -1.03
C GLY A 236 6.54 -23.09 -2.45
N ASN A 237 5.67 -23.93 -2.97
CA ASN A 237 5.93 -24.67 -4.19
C ASN A 237 4.80 -24.46 -5.16
N TYR A 238 5.20 -24.26 -6.40
CA TYR A 238 4.32 -24.16 -7.54
C TYR A 238 4.59 -25.32 -8.48
N ASP A 239 3.56 -26.07 -8.88
CA ASP A 239 3.70 -27.25 -9.75
C ASP A 239 3.75 -26.94 -11.25
N GLY A 240 3.77 -25.65 -11.63
CA GLY A 240 3.64 -25.25 -13.03
C GLY A 240 2.20 -25.23 -13.56
N SER A 241 1.19 -25.54 -12.73
CA SER A 241 -0.22 -25.65 -13.10
C SER A 241 -1.17 -24.78 -12.24
N SER A 242 -2.18 -25.38 -11.59
CA SER A 242 -3.22 -24.67 -10.82
C SER A 242 -3.15 -24.91 -9.31
N SER A 243 -2.19 -25.70 -8.85
CA SER A 243 -2.06 -26.08 -7.44
C SER A 243 -0.81 -25.47 -6.83
N CYS A 244 -0.99 -24.82 -5.69
CA CYS A 244 0.11 -24.29 -4.90
C CYS A 244 0.18 -25.06 -3.58
N ILE A 245 1.38 -25.34 -3.10
CA ILE A 245 1.58 -26.01 -1.82
C ILE A 245 2.51 -25.19 -0.93
N TYR A 246 2.37 -25.36 0.37
CA TYR A 246 3.19 -24.68 1.37
C TYR A 246 3.50 -25.60 2.55
N ARG A 247 4.46 -25.19 3.38
CA ARG A 247 4.94 -25.93 4.55
C ARG A 247 4.92 -25.02 5.79
N GLU A 248 4.75 -25.62 6.97
CA GLU A 248 4.79 -24.94 8.28
C GLU A 248 6.15 -25.05 9.00
N TYR A 249 7.10 -25.81 8.45
CA TYR A 249 8.43 -26.06 9.04
C TYR A 249 9.51 -25.19 8.39
N PRO A 250 10.62 -24.92 9.09
CA PRO A 250 11.62 -23.96 8.64
C PRO A 250 12.17 -24.31 7.25
N LEU A 251 12.22 -23.30 6.39
CA LEU A 251 12.75 -23.39 5.02
C LEU A 251 14.22 -23.82 5.04
N ASP A 252 14.56 -24.83 4.24
CA ASP A 252 15.93 -25.28 4.00
C ASP A 252 16.32 -24.90 2.57
N CYS A 253 17.34 -24.05 2.46
CA CYS A 253 17.77 -23.47 1.21
C CYS A 253 18.36 -24.49 0.23
N SER A 254 18.84 -25.62 0.74
CA SER A 254 19.51 -26.67 -0.05
C SER A 254 18.54 -27.68 -0.67
N GLN A 255 17.26 -27.64 -0.29
CA GLN A 255 16.26 -28.57 -0.78
C GLN A 255 15.76 -28.19 -2.17
N LYS A 256 15.46 -29.20 -2.98
CA LYS A 256 14.90 -29.06 -4.33
C LYS A 256 13.94 -30.19 -4.62
N ASP A 257 12.92 -29.88 -5.43
CA ASP A 257 11.94 -30.86 -5.89
C ASP A 257 11.85 -30.84 -7.41
N SER A 258 11.89 -32.02 -8.04
CA SER A 258 11.83 -32.16 -9.49
C SER A 258 10.48 -31.79 -10.11
N ASN A 259 9.42 -31.68 -9.30
CA ASN A 259 8.06 -31.43 -9.75
C ASN A 259 7.58 -29.99 -9.46
N TYR A 260 8.33 -29.23 -8.66
CA TYR A 260 7.89 -27.91 -8.21
C TYR A 260 8.97 -26.85 -8.40
N PHE A 261 8.52 -25.62 -8.65
CA PHE A 261 9.33 -24.42 -8.60
C PHE A 261 9.39 -23.93 -7.15
N ASN A 262 10.60 -23.77 -6.65
CA ASN A 262 10.85 -23.34 -5.29
C ASN A 262 10.64 -21.83 -5.14
N LEU A 263 9.95 -21.43 -4.07
CA LEU A 263 9.78 -20.05 -3.65
C LEU A 263 10.78 -19.69 -2.54
N CYS A 264 11.75 -18.84 -2.88
CA CYS A 264 12.97 -18.68 -2.12
C CYS A 264 13.08 -17.30 -1.45
N PRO A 265 13.35 -17.24 -0.13
CA PRO A 265 13.66 -16.01 0.57
C PRO A 265 15.13 -15.66 0.36
N CYS A 266 15.36 -14.44 -0.11
CA CYS A 266 16.71 -13.94 -0.38
C CYS A 266 16.90 -12.58 0.28
N GLN A 267 18.15 -12.29 0.70
CA GLN A 267 18.57 -11.02 1.28
C GLN A 267 20.04 -10.74 1.02
#